data_AF-A0A8C0TN16-F1
#
_entry.id   AF-A0A8C0TN16-F1
#
_cell.length_a   1.000
_cell.length_b   1.000
_cell.length_c   1.000
_cell.angle_alpha   90.00
_cell.angle_beta   90.00
_cell.angle_gamma   90.00
#
_symmetry.space_group_name_H-M   'P 1'
#
loop_
_entity.id
_entity.type
_entity.pdbx_description
1 polymer ?
#
loop_
_entity_poly.entity_id
_entity_poly.type
_entity_poly.pdbx_seq_one_letter_code
_entity_poly.pdbx_strand_id
1 'polypeptide(L)'
;MKCKKKKKKNAEVIGRRRLWLELEFVRLLLQYLGTGPVLETPSLWLPVTQELSFQKFLEQSDFLEELKYDFNEKAELRHTETQRPFVFNYYKNVLERNSKRYQALGHLLAQYIYELLEKVCKLQKVYIPPEADKEPRSFFFMSEKALLTSHRSILLVLLQDHGVFRAGQWSQQAIIHHGLQHGSQIPCIQMALQAHYDVIVLNPNDNFVDLKMEKEWKGLLTQNIGSSSLKMVQAENVLSLQQPLQYIPKRCSNTPEEHMAYIWDYFISKTESKDVAFIVHGYGGLVFMDLLVRRKWEVMNKVYAVALIDSDHHVGHQLGSDVQLLAWIKHHCREWVTSPKPLDKPAATVLKKEFPIVSAGTEEHNLAPSSSLQSIFKYLKKALKAKTTINFSRVPVVTRSSTKRKQSA
;
A
#
# COMPACT_ATOMS: atom_id res chain seq x y z
N MET A 1 66.91 20.26 8.68
CA MET A 1 65.75 20.35 7.76
C MET A 1 64.60 19.35 8.00
N LYS A 2 64.73 18.28 8.80
CA LYS A 2 63.64 17.28 9.02
C LYS A 2 62.53 17.71 10.02
N CYS A 3 62.80 18.65 10.94
CA CYS A 3 61.83 19.03 11.97
C CYS A 3 60.77 20.07 11.49
N LYS A 4 61.11 20.97 10.54
CA LYS A 4 60.15 21.92 9.94
C LYS A 4 59.13 21.24 9.02
N LYS A 5 59.49 20.16 8.30
CA LYS A 5 58.54 19.40 7.45
C LYS A 5 57.48 18.63 8.25
N LYS A 6 57.82 18.16 9.47
CA LYS A 6 56.88 17.40 10.32
C LYS A 6 55.82 18.31 10.98
N LYS A 7 56.20 19.51 11.41
CA LYS A 7 55.24 20.54 11.89
C LYS A 7 54.30 21.04 10.79
N LYS A 8 54.80 21.22 9.55
CA LYS A 8 53.97 21.66 8.41
C LYS A 8 52.91 20.61 8.01
N LYS A 9 53.28 19.32 8.00
CA LYS A 9 52.32 18.21 7.77
C LYS A 9 51.26 18.10 8.87
N ASN A 10 51.61 18.25 10.15
CA ASN A 10 50.61 18.22 11.22
C ASN A 10 49.65 19.41 11.18
N ALA A 11 50.12 20.62 10.82
CA ALA A 11 49.26 21.79 10.66
C ALA A 11 48.28 21.65 9.48
N GLU A 12 48.71 21.05 8.36
CA GLU A 12 47.82 20.72 7.23
C GLU A 12 46.75 19.68 7.59
N VAL A 13 47.11 18.65 8.36
CA VAL A 13 46.16 17.60 8.78
C VAL A 13 45.12 18.16 9.76
N ILE A 14 45.53 19.04 10.68
CA ILE A 14 44.63 19.72 11.62
C ILE A 14 43.71 20.72 10.88
N GLY A 15 44.26 21.46 9.90
CA GLY A 15 43.48 22.37 9.04
C GLY A 15 42.43 21.64 8.20
N ARG A 16 42.77 20.48 7.63
CA ARG A 16 41.82 19.64 6.87
C ARG A 16 40.73 19.03 7.76
N ARG A 17 41.06 18.60 8.99
CA ARG A 17 40.05 18.12 9.94
C ARG A 17 39.11 19.23 10.40
N ARG A 18 39.60 20.46 10.56
CA ARG A 18 38.77 21.61 10.92
C ARG A 18 37.83 22.03 9.78
N LEU A 19 38.33 22.06 8.54
CA LEU A 19 37.48 22.29 7.36
C LEU A 19 36.43 21.20 7.17
N TRP A 20 36.77 19.94 7.45
CA TRP A 20 35.84 18.82 7.34
C TRP A 20 34.72 18.92 8.39
N LEU A 21 35.06 19.25 9.64
CA LEU A 21 34.09 19.47 10.70
C LEU A 21 33.20 20.70 10.44
N GLU A 22 33.74 21.80 9.88
CA GLU A 22 32.93 22.96 9.51
C GLU A 22 31.99 22.66 8.33
N LEU A 23 32.43 21.91 7.32
CA LEU A 23 31.57 21.48 6.20
C LEU A 23 30.47 20.52 6.67
N GLU A 24 30.77 19.61 7.59
CA GLU A 24 29.80 18.67 8.14
C GLU A 24 28.81 19.35 9.10
N PHE A 25 29.27 20.35 9.85
CA PHE A 25 28.41 21.19 10.68
C PHE A 25 27.48 22.07 9.84
N VAL A 26 27.96 22.66 8.75
CA VAL A 26 27.12 23.41 7.79
C VAL A 26 26.12 22.49 7.08
N ARG A 27 26.52 21.25 6.74
CA ARG A 27 25.60 20.24 6.18
C ARG A 27 24.49 19.86 7.16
N LEU A 28 24.82 19.65 8.44
CA LEU A 28 23.86 19.38 9.51
C LEU A 28 22.95 20.59 9.78
N LEU A 29 23.49 21.81 9.71
CA LEU A 29 22.72 23.05 9.91
C LEU A 29 21.74 23.31 8.77
N LEU A 30 22.13 23.06 7.52
CA LEU A 30 21.25 23.17 6.34
C LEU A 30 20.15 22.11 6.34
N GLN A 31 20.43 20.91 6.87
CA GLN A 31 19.44 19.86 7.06
C GLN A 31 18.44 20.19 8.19
N TYR A 32 18.85 20.99 9.18
CA TYR A 32 18.01 21.45 10.28
C TYR A 32 17.18 22.71 9.94
N LEU A 33 17.66 23.56 9.03
CA LEU A 33 17.05 24.86 8.71
C LEU A 33 16.21 24.90 7.42
N GLY A 34 16.07 23.77 6.69
CA GLY A 34 15.08 23.62 5.62
C GLY A 34 15.13 24.68 4.50
N THR A 35 16.28 25.33 4.30
CA THR A 35 16.45 26.46 3.39
C THR A 35 17.69 26.24 2.52
N GLY A 36 17.52 25.41 1.48
CA GLY A 36 18.46 25.24 0.38
C GLY A 36 17.67 24.80 -0.86
N PRO A 37 18.08 25.20 -2.07
CA PRO A 37 17.34 24.87 -3.29
C PRO A 37 17.30 23.35 -3.44
N VAL A 38 16.10 22.80 -3.62
CA VAL A 38 15.88 21.39 -3.91
C VAL A 38 16.42 21.15 -5.31
N LEU A 39 17.71 20.81 -5.40
CA LEU A 39 18.24 20.09 -6.55
C LEU A 39 17.61 18.70 -6.49
N GLU A 40 16.53 18.52 -7.26
CA GLU A 40 15.93 17.24 -7.56
C GLU A 40 16.97 16.36 -8.27
N THR A 41 17.79 15.66 -7.49
CA THR A 41 18.42 14.44 -8.00
C THR A 41 17.30 13.42 -8.22
N PRO A 42 17.20 12.77 -9.40
CA PRO A 42 16.23 11.70 -9.58
C PRO A 42 16.67 10.52 -8.72
N SER A 43 16.25 10.52 -7.45
CA SER A 43 16.38 9.36 -6.59
C SER A 43 15.52 8.26 -7.22
N LEU A 44 16.17 7.24 -7.76
CA LEU A 44 15.52 6.06 -8.33
C LEU A 44 14.54 5.50 -7.30
N TRP A 45 13.24 5.72 -7.52
CA TRP A 45 12.18 5.46 -6.55
C TRP A 45 11.99 3.96 -6.24
N LEU A 46 12.43 3.12 -7.17
CA LEU A 46 12.66 1.71 -6.98
C LEU A 46 14.04 1.38 -7.55
N PRO A 47 14.97 0.81 -6.76
CA PRO A 47 16.10 0.10 -7.34
C PRO A 47 15.53 -1.20 -7.93
N VAL A 48 14.92 -1.11 -9.11
CA VAL A 48 14.73 -2.28 -9.96
C VAL A 48 16.13 -2.66 -10.44
N THR A 49 16.87 -3.33 -9.56
CA THR A 49 18.17 -3.89 -9.90
C THR A 49 17.95 -4.95 -10.97
N GLN A 50 19.00 -5.26 -11.73
CA GLN A 50 18.95 -6.33 -12.72
C GLN A 50 18.53 -7.69 -12.12
N GLU A 51 18.56 -7.85 -10.80
CA GLU A 51 18.11 -9.04 -10.05
C GLU A 51 16.58 -9.09 -9.81
N LEU A 52 15.90 -7.94 -9.87
CA LEU A 52 14.45 -7.81 -9.66
C LEU A 52 13.71 -7.41 -10.96
N SER A 53 14.29 -7.66 -12.14
CA SER A 53 13.60 -7.37 -13.40
C SER A 53 12.35 -8.23 -13.53
N PHE A 54 11.25 -7.64 -14.02
CA PHE A 54 10.01 -8.37 -14.29
C PHE A 54 10.24 -9.40 -15.41
N GLN A 55 11.13 -9.12 -16.36
CA GLN A 55 11.50 -10.08 -17.41
C GLN A 55 12.06 -11.39 -16.86
N LYS A 56 12.97 -11.37 -15.87
CA LYS A 56 13.48 -12.61 -15.26
C LYS A 56 12.39 -13.43 -14.57
N PHE A 57 11.35 -12.76 -14.07
CA PHE A 57 10.18 -13.43 -13.52
C PHE A 57 9.34 -14.08 -14.64
N LEU A 58 9.23 -13.43 -15.80
CA LEU A 58 8.58 -13.97 -17.00
C LEU A 58 9.34 -15.14 -17.62
N GLU A 59 10.68 -15.12 -17.59
CA GLU A 59 11.55 -16.20 -18.09
C GLU A 59 11.34 -17.53 -17.34
N GLN A 60 10.75 -17.49 -16.15
CA GLN A 60 10.37 -18.68 -15.37
C GLN A 60 8.99 -19.24 -15.77
N SER A 61 8.30 -18.60 -16.72
CA SER A 61 6.95 -18.96 -17.18
C SER A 61 6.90 -19.23 -18.68
N ASP A 62 5.99 -20.10 -19.11
CA ASP A 62 5.77 -20.44 -20.54
C ASP A 62 5.27 -19.25 -21.40
N PHE A 63 5.02 -18.07 -20.80
CA PHE A 63 4.53 -16.88 -21.50
C PHE A 63 5.63 -16.00 -22.12
N LEU A 64 6.90 -16.41 -22.01
CA LEU A 64 8.06 -15.63 -22.47
C LEU A 64 7.95 -15.20 -23.95
N GLU A 65 7.43 -16.06 -24.83
CA GLU A 65 7.30 -15.75 -26.25
C GLU A 65 6.19 -14.72 -26.55
N GLU A 66 5.16 -14.60 -25.69
CA GLU A 66 4.01 -13.71 -25.92
C GLU A 66 4.05 -12.38 -25.15
N LEU A 67 4.87 -12.27 -24.10
CA LEU A 67 4.95 -11.11 -23.21
C LEU A 67 6.39 -10.60 -23.06
N LYS A 68 6.89 -9.89 -24.08
CA LYS A 68 8.21 -9.21 -24.05
C LYS A 68 8.15 -7.84 -23.38
N TYR A 69 7.78 -7.78 -22.11
CA TYR A 69 7.64 -6.51 -21.36
C TYR A 69 8.46 -6.53 -20.07
N ASP A 70 9.02 -5.38 -19.72
CA ASP A 70 9.71 -5.16 -18.45
C ASP A 70 9.42 -3.74 -17.93
N PHE A 71 9.68 -3.52 -16.64
CA PHE A 71 9.63 -2.18 -16.06
C PHE A 71 10.93 -1.44 -16.30
N ASN A 72 10.84 -0.25 -16.91
CA ASN A 72 11.99 0.62 -17.10
C ASN A 72 12.44 1.31 -15.79
N GLU A 73 13.47 2.15 -15.85
CA GLU A 73 13.98 2.91 -14.69
C GLU A 73 12.95 3.83 -14.02
N LYS A 74 11.88 4.22 -14.75
CA LYS A 74 10.76 5.00 -14.24
C LYS A 74 9.63 4.13 -13.67
N ALA A 75 9.84 2.82 -13.60
CA ALA A 75 8.87 1.83 -13.21
C ALA A 75 7.61 1.80 -14.11
N GLU A 76 7.78 2.08 -15.40
CA GLU A 76 6.73 1.97 -16.43
C GLU A 76 6.89 0.67 -17.22
N LEU A 77 5.79 -0.03 -17.48
CA LEU A 77 5.79 -1.27 -18.26
C LEU A 77 6.00 -0.96 -19.76
N ARG A 78 7.14 -1.39 -20.31
CA ARG A 78 7.52 -1.14 -21.69
C ARG A 78 7.93 -2.43 -22.38
N HIS A 79 7.65 -2.51 -23.69
CA HIS A 79 8.16 -3.60 -24.49
C HIS A 79 9.70 -3.58 -24.50
N THR A 80 10.35 -4.72 -24.26
CA THR A 80 11.81 -4.79 -24.08
C THR A 80 12.57 -4.28 -25.31
N GLU A 81 12.18 -4.72 -26.50
CA GLU A 81 12.80 -4.31 -27.77
C GLU A 81 12.34 -2.92 -28.26
N THR A 82 11.02 -2.66 -28.32
CA THR A 82 10.48 -1.45 -28.98
C THR A 82 10.27 -0.26 -28.05
N GLN A 83 10.35 -0.46 -26.73
CA GLN A 83 10.04 0.53 -25.69
C GLN A 83 8.62 1.12 -25.77
N ARG A 84 7.72 0.48 -26.53
CA ARG A 84 6.32 0.92 -26.67
C ARG A 84 5.46 0.47 -25.47
N PRO A 85 4.35 1.19 -25.18
CA PRO A 85 3.40 0.78 -24.15
C PRO A 85 2.69 -0.52 -24.51
N PHE A 86 2.06 -1.15 -23.53
CA PHE A 86 1.30 -2.38 -23.72
C PHE A 86 0.15 -2.21 -24.73
N VAL A 87 0.08 -3.13 -25.68
CA VAL A 87 -0.97 -3.17 -26.70
C VAL A 87 -2.05 -4.18 -26.28
N PHE A 88 -3.26 -3.69 -26.03
CA PHE A 88 -4.41 -4.51 -25.62
C PHE A 88 -4.98 -5.33 -26.78
N ASN A 89 -5.15 -4.72 -27.95
CA ASN A 89 -5.62 -5.40 -29.16
C ASN A 89 -4.42 -5.88 -30.00
N TYR A 90 -3.65 -6.81 -29.44
CA TYR A 90 -2.43 -7.31 -30.09
C TYR A 90 -2.76 -8.24 -31.26
N TYR A 91 -3.64 -9.22 -31.05
CA TYR A 91 -4.16 -10.09 -32.09
C TYR A 91 -5.41 -9.48 -32.72
N LYS A 92 -5.32 -9.11 -34.00
CA LYS A 92 -6.45 -8.55 -34.75
C LYS A 92 -7.60 -9.56 -34.79
N ASN A 93 -8.80 -9.13 -34.38
CA ASN A 93 -10.04 -9.91 -34.40
C ASN A 93 -10.06 -11.19 -33.54
N VAL A 94 -9.14 -11.32 -32.56
CA VAL A 94 -9.12 -12.47 -31.63
C VAL A 94 -9.26 -11.98 -30.20
N LEU A 95 -10.49 -11.59 -29.83
CA LEU A 95 -10.81 -11.03 -28.50
C LEU A 95 -10.43 -11.98 -27.37
N GLU A 96 -10.72 -13.27 -27.52
CA GLU A 96 -10.45 -14.28 -26.48
C GLU A 96 -8.96 -14.39 -26.16
N ARG A 97 -8.10 -14.42 -27.19
CA ARG A 97 -6.65 -14.51 -27.02
C ARG A 97 -6.07 -13.24 -26.39
N ASN A 98 -6.57 -12.06 -26.78
CA ASN A 98 -6.17 -10.80 -26.14
C ASN A 98 -6.60 -10.75 -24.67
N SER A 99 -7.80 -11.26 -24.34
CA SER A 99 -8.28 -11.36 -22.96
C SER A 99 -7.40 -12.29 -22.12
N LYS A 100 -7.06 -13.49 -22.63
CA LYS A 100 -6.15 -14.43 -21.94
C LYS A 100 -4.78 -13.81 -21.70
N ARG A 101 -4.22 -13.11 -22.69
CA ARG A 101 -2.94 -12.39 -22.56
C ARG A 101 -2.99 -11.30 -21.47
N TYR A 102 -4.09 -10.55 -21.40
CA TYR A 102 -4.28 -9.54 -20.36
C TYR A 102 -4.43 -10.14 -18.95
N GLN A 103 -5.17 -11.24 -18.83
CA GLN A 103 -5.32 -11.97 -17.57
C GLN A 103 -4.00 -12.59 -17.08
N ALA A 104 -3.23 -13.20 -18.00
CA ALA A 104 -1.90 -13.73 -17.71
C ALA A 104 -0.95 -12.64 -17.22
N LEU A 105 -0.92 -11.49 -17.92
CA LEU A 105 -0.14 -10.33 -17.47
C LEU A 105 -0.57 -9.86 -16.08
N GLY A 106 -1.87 -9.78 -15.81
CA GLY A 106 -2.40 -9.40 -14.50
C GLY A 106 -1.93 -10.33 -13.38
N HIS A 107 -1.95 -11.64 -13.62
CA HIS A 107 -1.45 -12.63 -12.67
C HIS A 107 0.05 -12.48 -12.40
N LEU A 108 0.85 -12.33 -13.46
CA LEU A 108 2.30 -12.15 -13.36
C LEU A 108 2.65 -10.86 -12.62
N LEU A 109 1.93 -9.77 -12.91
CA LEU A 109 2.08 -8.50 -12.20
C LEU A 109 1.77 -8.63 -10.70
N ALA A 110 0.75 -9.39 -10.32
CA ALA A 110 0.43 -9.62 -8.91
C ALA A 110 1.57 -10.35 -8.18
N GLN A 111 2.11 -11.43 -8.78
CA GLN A 111 3.25 -12.15 -8.19
C GLN A 111 4.50 -11.29 -8.10
N TYR A 112 4.80 -10.54 -9.15
CA TYR A 112 5.92 -9.62 -9.16
C TYR A 112 5.80 -8.56 -8.06
N ILE A 113 4.60 -8.00 -7.87
CA ILE A 113 4.35 -7.05 -6.79
C ILE A 113 4.55 -7.69 -5.41
N TYR A 114 4.14 -8.95 -5.20
CA TYR A 114 4.45 -9.65 -3.95
C TYR A 114 5.95 -9.74 -3.69
N GLU A 115 6.75 -10.05 -4.70
CA GLU A 115 8.21 -10.05 -4.56
C GLU A 115 8.75 -8.66 -4.19
N LEU A 116 8.21 -7.60 -4.79
CA LEU A 116 8.59 -6.22 -4.43
C LEU A 116 8.19 -5.88 -3.00
N LEU A 117 7.02 -6.31 -2.53
CA LEU A 117 6.59 -6.12 -1.14
C LEU A 117 7.54 -6.80 -0.15
N GLU A 118 7.99 -8.02 -0.44
CA GLU A 118 8.89 -8.78 0.43
C GLU A 118 10.35 -8.26 0.34
N LYS A 119 10.87 -8.09 -0.87
CA LYS A 119 12.29 -7.80 -1.09
C LYS A 119 12.61 -6.31 -0.99
N VAL A 120 11.72 -5.44 -1.48
CA VAL A 120 11.94 -3.97 -1.50
C VAL A 120 11.30 -3.31 -0.29
N CYS A 121 10.03 -3.58 -0.02
CA CYS A 121 9.32 -2.97 1.12
C CYS A 121 9.60 -3.68 2.46
N LYS A 122 10.29 -4.84 2.45
CA LYS A 122 10.62 -5.64 3.65
C LYS A 122 9.39 -6.02 4.46
N LEU A 123 8.28 -6.30 3.78
CA LEU A 123 7.06 -6.79 4.42
C LEU A 123 7.08 -8.31 4.50
N GLN A 124 6.51 -8.84 5.57
CA GLN A 124 6.29 -10.27 5.75
C GLN A 124 4.93 -10.67 5.20
N LYS A 125 4.89 -11.76 4.42
CA LYS A 125 3.66 -12.43 4.01
C LYS A 125 3.15 -13.31 5.16
N VAL A 126 1.90 -13.11 5.58
CA VAL A 126 1.27 -13.83 6.68
C VAL A 126 0.00 -14.53 6.19
N TYR A 127 -0.04 -15.85 6.36
CA TYR A 127 -1.17 -16.68 5.92
C TYR A 127 -2.29 -16.72 6.96
N ILE A 128 -3.54 -16.77 6.48
CA ILE A 128 -4.74 -16.86 7.31
C ILE A 128 -5.65 -18.01 6.82
N PRO A 129 -6.17 -18.85 7.74
CA PRO A 129 -5.76 -19.00 9.15
C PRO A 129 -4.32 -19.57 9.29
N PRO A 130 -3.64 -19.39 10.44
CA PRO A 130 -2.27 -19.87 10.62
C PRO A 130 -2.16 -21.40 10.61
N GLU A 131 -3.18 -22.10 11.10
CA GLU A 131 -3.27 -23.55 11.05
C GLU A 131 -3.85 -24.01 9.70
N ALA A 132 -3.05 -24.65 8.83
CA ALA A 132 -3.61 -25.41 7.71
C ALA A 132 -2.60 -26.38 7.09
N ASP A 133 -2.84 -27.67 7.27
CA ASP A 133 -2.05 -28.70 6.58
C ASP A 133 -2.74 -29.22 5.30
N LYS A 134 -3.98 -28.80 4.99
CA LYS A 134 -4.76 -29.37 3.85
C LYS A 134 -5.67 -28.43 3.05
N GLU A 135 -5.91 -27.19 3.47
CA GLU A 135 -6.89 -26.29 2.83
C GLU A 135 -6.26 -25.05 2.16
N PRO A 136 -6.89 -24.47 1.12
CA PRO A 136 -6.40 -23.25 0.51
C PRO A 136 -6.52 -22.06 1.47
N ARG A 137 -5.45 -21.28 1.57
CA ARG A 137 -5.35 -20.13 2.48
C ARG A 137 -5.31 -18.81 1.73
N SER A 138 -5.84 -17.78 2.38
CA SER A 138 -5.55 -16.39 2.01
C SER A 138 -4.33 -15.89 2.78
N PHE A 139 -3.87 -14.69 2.47
CA PHE A 139 -2.75 -14.07 3.15
C PHE A 139 -2.84 -12.56 3.05
N PHE A 140 -2.07 -11.86 3.87
CA PHE A 140 -1.85 -10.42 3.80
C PHE A 140 -0.36 -10.11 4.01
N PHE A 141 0.05 -8.86 3.83
CA PHE A 141 1.41 -8.44 4.15
C PHE A 141 1.43 -7.50 5.34
N MET A 142 2.49 -7.57 6.15
CA MET A 142 2.68 -6.66 7.27
C MET A 142 4.15 -6.38 7.55
N SER A 143 4.46 -5.24 8.14
CA SER A 143 5.81 -4.95 8.62
C SER A 143 6.19 -5.90 9.76
N GLU A 144 7.41 -6.43 9.77
CA GLU A 144 7.90 -7.42 10.76
C GLU A 144 7.66 -7.00 12.23
N LYS A 145 7.72 -5.69 12.51
CA LYS A 145 7.58 -5.12 13.85
C LYS A 145 6.18 -4.64 14.20
N ALA A 146 5.21 -4.79 13.29
CA ALA A 146 3.86 -4.24 13.47
C ALA A 146 3.10 -4.85 14.66
N LEU A 147 3.44 -6.07 15.09
CA LEU A 147 2.82 -6.74 16.24
C LEU A 147 3.71 -6.77 17.49
N LEU A 148 5.02 -6.49 17.35
CA LEU A 148 6.02 -6.69 18.40
C LEU A 148 6.43 -5.39 19.10
N THR A 149 6.06 -4.22 18.57
CA THR A 149 6.54 -2.94 19.10
C THR A 149 5.69 -2.47 20.29
N SER A 150 6.22 -2.62 21.50
CA SER A 150 5.54 -2.27 22.76
C SER A 150 5.37 -0.76 23.03
N HIS A 151 5.89 0.14 22.19
CA HIS A 151 5.69 1.59 22.41
C HIS A 151 5.54 2.42 21.12
N ARG A 152 4.37 3.06 20.97
CA ARG A 152 4.05 4.23 20.12
C ARG A 152 4.29 4.09 18.59
N SER A 153 4.12 2.91 17.99
CA SER A 153 4.04 2.84 16.54
C SER A 153 2.62 3.15 16.05
N ILE A 154 2.54 3.82 14.90
CA ILE A 154 1.29 4.11 14.20
C ILE A 154 1.12 2.99 13.18
N LEU A 155 -0.04 2.35 13.18
CA LEU A 155 -0.36 1.30 12.23
C LEU A 155 -1.19 1.86 11.07
N LEU A 156 -0.70 1.74 9.84
CA LEU A 156 -1.42 2.06 8.62
C LEU A 156 -1.96 0.80 7.97
N VAL A 157 -3.27 0.76 7.75
CA VAL A 157 -3.95 -0.35 7.07
C VAL A 157 -4.39 0.11 5.68
N LEU A 158 -4.01 -0.65 4.65
CA LEU A 158 -4.37 -0.39 3.26
C LEU A 158 -5.51 -1.33 2.82
N LEU A 159 -6.61 -0.74 2.38
CA LEU A 159 -7.77 -1.42 1.79
C LEU A 159 -7.95 -0.98 0.34
N GLN A 160 -7.89 -1.93 -0.58
CA GLN A 160 -8.08 -1.70 -2.01
C GLN A 160 -9.54 -1.87 -2.45
N ASP A 161 -9.80 -1.49 -3.69
CA ASP A 161 -11.09 -1.69 -4.37
C ASP A 161 -11.35 -3.18 -4.69
N HIS A 162 -12.58 -3.50 -5.08
CA HIS A 162 -13.01 -4.81 -5.54
C HIS A 162 -12.42 -5.15 -6.92
N GLY A 163 -12.60 -6.41 -7.33
CA GLY A 163 -12.20 -6.89 -8.65
C GLY A 163 -10.97 -7.79 -8.60
N VAL A 164 -10.16 -7.76 -9.66
CA VAL A 164 -9.01 -8.67 -9.83
C VAL A 164 -7.78 -8.25 -9.02
N PHE A 165 -7.86 -7.14 -8.28
CA PHE A 165 -6.73 -6.54 -7.58
C PHE A 165 -6.32 -7.38 -6.37
N ARG A 166 -5.02 -7.64 -6.27
CA ARG A 166 -4.39 -8.33 -5.16
C ARG A 166 -3.64 -7.37 -4.25
N ALA A 167 -3.24 -7.84 -3.07
CA ALA A 167 -2.43 -7.07 -2.13
C ALA A 167 -1.25 -6.38 -2.82
N GLY A 168 -1.06 -5.09 -2.57
CA GLY A 168 -0.03 -4.29 -3.23
C GLY A 168 -0.53 -3.51 -4.45
N GLN A 169 -1.79 -3.65 -4.87
CA GLN A 169 -2.33 -3.03 -6.08
C GLN A 169 -3.49 -2.08 -5.76
N TRP A 170 -3.50 -0.92 -6.43
CA TRP A 170 -4.67 -0.07 -6.56
C TRP A 170 -5.44 -0.35 -7.84
N SER A 171 -4.74 -0.52 -8.97
CA SER A 171 -5.36 -0.81 -10.27
C SER A 171 -4.37 -1.46 -11.22
N GLN A 172 -4.76 -2.62 -11.79
CA GLN A 172 -3.99 -3.29 -12.84
C GLN A 172 -3.85 -2.41 -14.10
N GLN A 173 -4.91 -1.69 -14.47
CA GLN A 173 -4.89 -0.80 -15.63
C GLN A 173 -3.92 0.35 -15.41
N ALA A 174 -3.92 0.96 -14.22
CA ALA A 174 -2.96 2.00 -13.90
C ALA A 174 -1.51 1.50 -13.90
N ILE A 175 -1.24 0.28 -13.43
CA ILE A 175 0.11 -0.33 -13.51
C ILE A 175 0.56 -0.44 -14.96
N ILE A 176 -0.33 -0.92 -15.84
CA ILE A 176 0.00 -1.17 -17.25
C ILE A 176 0.21 0.13 -18.03
N HIS A 177 -0.60 1.17 -17.78
CA HIS A 177 -0.54 2.43 -18.52
C HIS A 177 0.42 3.47 -17.91
N HIS A 178 0.45 3.58 -16.58
CA HIS A 178 1.12 4.66 -15.84
C HIS A 178 2.22 4.16 -14.91
N GLY A 179 2.46 2.84 -14.89
CA GLY A 179 3.53 2.23 -14.10
C GLY A 179 3.18 1.94 -12.64
N LEU A 180 4.14 1.32 -11.95
CA LEU A 180 3.99 0.93 -10.53
C LEU A 180 3.77 2.14 -9.63
N GLN A 181 4.31 3.30 -9.99
CA GLN A 181 4.13 4.56 -9.28
C GLN A 181 2.66 4.91 -9.05
N HIS A 182 1.83 4.67 -10.05
CA HIS A 182 0.45 5.13 -10.03
C HIS A 182 -0.53 4.03 -9.65
N GLY A 183 -0.28 2.80 -10.08
CA GLY A 183 -1.23 1.70 -9.89
C GLY A 183 -0.89 0.72 -8.78
N SER A 184 0.28 0.81 -8.14
CA SER A 184 0.63 -0.03 -6.98
C SER A 184 0.49 0.73 -5.66
N GLN A 185 0.41 -0.01 -4.57
CA GLN A 185 0.42 0.51 -3.20
C GLN A 185 1.85 0.81 -2.70
N ILE A 186 2.88 0.41 -3.44
CA ILE A 186 4.29 0.57 -3.06
C ILE A 186 4.66 2.02 -2.68
N PRO A 187 4.24 3.08 -3.42
CA PRO A 187 4.59 4.45 -3.03
C PRO A 187 3.98 4.83 -1.69
N CYS A 188 2.74 4.40 -1.45
CA CYS A 188 2.06 4.60 -0.18
C CYS A 188 2.78 3.88 0.96
N ILE A 189 3.19 2.63 0.74
CA ILE A 189 3.92 1.82 1.72
C ILE A 189 5.27 2.47 2.04
N GLN A 190 6.04 2.86 1.03
CA GLN A 190 7.34 3.53 1.22
C GLN A 190 7.19 4.85 1.99
N MET A 191 6.19 5.68 1.65
CA MET A 191 5.90 6.91 2.39
C MET A 191 5.54 6.62 3.85
N ALA A 192 4.77 5.56 4.12
CA ALA A 192 4.43 5.14 5.47
C ALA A 192 5.66 4.69 6.26
N LEU A 193 6.51 3.83 5.68
CA LEU A 193 7.73 3.35 6.30
C LEU A 193 8.72 4.49 6.58
N GLN A 194 8.86 5.45 5.66
CA GLN A 194 9.66 6.67 5.85
C GLN A 194 9.11 7.57 6.96
N ALA A 195 7.79 7.56 7.17
CA ALA A 195 7.12 8.25 8.26
C ALA A 195 7.12 7.46 9.58
N HIS A 196 7.83 6.32 9.64
CA HIS A 196 7.89 5.39 10.78
C HIS A 196 6.53 4.78 11.15
N TYR A 197 5.68 4.53 10.16
CA TYR A 197 4.43 3.79 10.35
C TYR A 197 4.70 2.31 10.12
N ASP A 198 4.11 1.47 10.95
CA ASP A 198 3.93 0.06 10.63
C ASP A 198 2.81 -0.06 9.59
N VAL A 199 2.92 -1.04 8.68
CA VAL A 199 1.97 -1.18 7.58
C VAL A 199 1.35 -2.57 7.58
N ILE A 200 0.04 -2.65 7.35
CA ILE A 200 -0.69 -3.85 6.96
C ILE A 200 -1.29 -3.60 5.58
N VAL A 201 -1.00 -4.52 4.66
CA VAL A 201 -1.53 -4.54 3.29
C VAL A 201 -2.44 -5.74 3.15
N LEU A 202 -3.75 -5.48 3.06
CA LEU A 202 -4.77 -6.52 3.02
C LEU A 202 -4.87 -7.15 1.63
N ASN A 203 -5.42 -8.36 1.56
CA ASN A 203 -5.75 -9.05 0.30
C ASN A 203 -7.23 -9.44 0.25
N PRO A 204 -8.16 -8.47 0.40
CA PRO A 204 -9.57 -8.77 0.64
C PRO A 204 -10.26 -9.49 -0.52
N ASN A 205 -9.71 -9.44 -1.73
CA ASN A 205 -10.27 -10.09 -2.92
C ASN A 205 -9.74 -11.52 -3.13
N ASP A 206 -8.77 -11.99 -2.32
CA ASP A 206 -8.22 -13.35 -2.41
C ASP A 206 -9.11 -14.35 -1.68
N ASN A 207 -10.30 -14.57 -2.26
CA ASN A 207 -11.40 -15.27 -1.60
C ASN A 207 -11.59 -16.73 -2.04
N PHE A 208 -11.13 -17.09 -3.24
CA PHE A 208 -11.36 -18.41 -3.81
C PHE A 208 -10.12 -18.92 -4.52
N VAL A 209 -9.97 -20.24 -4.57
CA VAL A 209 -9.08 -20.91 -5.52
C VAL A 209 -9.91 -21.41 -6.69
N ASP A 210 -9.55 -20.95 -7.87
CA ASP A 210 -10.02 -21.55 -9.12
C ASP A 210 -9.12 -22.74 -9.46
N LEU A 211 -9.63 -23.96 -9.25
CA LEU A 211 -8.87 -25.19 -9.52
C LEU A 211 -8.48 -25.36 -10.99
N LYS A 212 -9.24 -24.77 -11.91
CA LYS A 212 -8.94 -24.83 -13.35
C LYS A 212 -7.79 -23.87 -13.67
N MET A 213 -7.91 -22.62 -13.25
CA MET A 213 -6.84 -21.64 -13.43
C MET A 213 -5.56 -22.03 -12.68
N GLU A 214 -5.68 -22.62 -11.48
CA GLU A 214 -4.52 -23.08 -10.72
C GLU A 214 -3.81 -24.24 -11.43
N LYS A 215 -4.55 -25.18 -12.03
CA LYS A 215 -3.95 -26.26 -12.85
C LYS A 215 -3.32 -25.72 -14.13
N GLU A 216 -3.97 -24.78 -14.81
CA GLU A 216 -3.44 -24.12 -16.00
C GLU A 216 -2.14 -23.37 -15.67
N TRP A 217 -2.14 -22.54 -14.62
CA TRP A 217 -0.98 -21.76 -14.20
C TRP A 217 0.13 -22.61 -13.58
N LYS A 218 -0.19 -23.63 -12.77
CA LYS A 218 0.82 -24.60 -12.31
C LYS A 218 1.39 -25.37 -13.49
N GLY A 219 0.57 -25.80 -14.45
CA GLY A 219 1.05 -26.44 -15.68
C GLY A 219 2.05 -25.57 -16.43
N LEU A 220 1.80 -24.26 -16.49
CA LEU A 220 2.66 -23.27 -17.17
C LEU A 220 3.92 -22.85 -16.39
N LEU A 221 3.99 -23.18 -15.09
CA LEU A 221 5.13 -22.90 -14.22
C LEU A 221 5.99 -24.15 -13.95
N THR A 222 5.41 -25.36 -14.05
CA THR A 222 6.07 -26.62 -13.63
C THR A 222 6.70 -27.41 -14.78
N GLN A 223 6.48 -27.03 -16.05
CA GLN A 223 7.14 -27.69 -17.20
C GLN A 223 8.67 -27.50 -17.25
N ASN A 224 9.25 -26.74 -16.30
CA ASN A 224 10.69 -26.52 -16.20
C ASN A 224 11.46 -27.52 -15.32
N ILE A 225 10.84 -28.63 -14.88
CA ILE A 225 11.58 -29.74 -14.24
C ILE A 225 11.33 -31.04 -15.02
N GLY A 226 11.95 -31.12 -16.20
CA GLY A 226 12.20 -32.41 -16.87
C GLY A 226 11.67 -32.52 -18.30
N SER A 227 12.61 -32.54 -19.23
CA SER A 227 12.51 -33.12 -20.58
C SER A 227 11.61 -32.43 -21.60
N SER A 228 12.27 -31.64 -22.45
CA SER A 228 12.29 -31.86 -23.91
C SER A 228 11.44 -33.05 -24.39
N SER A 229 10.21 -32.78 -24.82
CA SER A 229 9.63 -33.38 -26.02
C SER A 229 8.35 -32.64 -26.38
N LEU A 230 8.45 -31.81 -27.42
CA LEU A 230 7.30 -31.30 -28.16
C LEU A 230 6.43 -32.48 -28.61
N LYS A 231 5.23 -32.59 -28.05
CA LYS A 231 4.08 -33.13 -28.78
C LYS A 231 3.06 -32.02 -28.86
N MET A 232 2.81 -31.55 -30.07
CA MET A 232 1.64 -30.74 -30.41
C MET A 232 0.41 -31.45 -29.85
N VAL A 233 -0.15 -30.95 -28.75
CA VAL A 233 -1.51 -31.28 -28.39
C VAL A 233 -2.37 -30.41 -29.30
N GLN A 234 -2.99 -31.07 -30.27
CA GLN A 234 -3.99 -30.49 -31.16
C GLN A 234 -4.97 -29.63 -30.35
N ALA A 235 -5.09 -28.36 -30.76
CA ALA A 235 -5.93 -27.34 -30.16
C ALA A 235 -7.43 -27.56 -30.47
N GLU A 236 -7.91 -28.79 -30.31
CA GLU A 236 -9.20 -29.22 -30.88
C GLU A 236 -10.20 -29.75 -29.83
N ASN A 237 -9.92 -29.63 -28.53
CA ASN A 237 -10.87 -30.04 -27.48
C ASN A 237 -10.92 -29.11 -26.26
N VAL A 238 -10.97 -27.79 -26.49
CA VAL A 238 -11.19 -26.78 -25.41
C VAL A 238 -12.58 -26.14 -25.53
N LEU A 239 -13.58 -26.91 -25.98
CA LEU A 239 -14.98 -26.52 -25.94
C LEU A 239 -15.78 -27.50 -25.10
N SER A 240 -15.90 -27.17 -23.81
CA SER A 240 -17.16 -27.37 -23.08
C SER A 240 -17.33 -26.27 -22.03
N LEU A 241 -18.08 -25.22 -22.39
CA LEU A 241 -18.60 -24.18 -21.51
C LEU A 241 -19.69 -24.72 -20.55
N GLN A 242 -19.56 -25.96 -20.07
CA GLN A 242 -20.58 -26.66 -19.28
C GLN A 242 -20.01 -27.53 -18.15
N GLN A 243 -18.86 -27.18 -17.59
CA GLN A 243 -18.40 -27.76 -16.32
C GLN A 243 -18.54 -26.71 -15.20
N PRO A 244 -19.10 -27.08 -14.03
CA PRO A 244 -19.28 -26.13 -12.94
C PRO A 244 -17.92 -25.58 -12.51
N LEU A 245 -17.80 -24.25 -12.44
CA LEU A 245 -16.61 -23.60 -11.91
C LEU A 245 -16.38 -24.14 -10.48
N GLN A 246 -15.30 -24.89 -10.30
CA GLN A 246 -14.98 -25.53 -9.04
C GLN A 246 -14.15 -24.56 -8.19
N TYR A 247 -14.81 -23.49 -7.72
CA TYR A 247 -14.21 -22.54 -6.80
C TYR A 247 -14.20 -23.12 -5.38
N ILE A 248 -13.01 -23.21 -4.78
CA ILE A 248 -12.91 -23.54 -3.36
C ILE A 248 -12.78 -22.24 -2.57
N PRO A 249 -13.75 -21.91 -1.70
CA PRO A 249 -13.67 -20.72 -0.86
C PRO A 249 -12.54 -20.85 0.17
N LYS A 250 -11.82 -19.74 0.39
CA LYS A 250 -10.72 -19.64 1.36
C LYS A 250 -11.28 -19.24 2.71
N ARG A 251 -11.21 -20.17 3.67
CA ARG A 251 -11.67 -19.97 5.05
C ARG A 251 -11.14 -18.67 5.65
N CYS A 252 -11.98 -17.97 6.43
CA CYS A 252 -11.66 -16.69 7.08
C CYS A 252 -11.43 -15.53 6.10
N SER A 253 -11.74 -15.73 4.82
CA SER A 253 -11.54 -14.76 3.75
C SER A 253 -12.49 -15.07 2.59
N ASN A 254 -13.70 -15.58 2.82
CA ASN A 254 -14.62 -15.91 1.72
C ASN A 254 -15.22 -14.66 1.08
N THR A 255 -15.25 -13.55 1.81
CA THR A 255 -15.60 -12.22 1.30
C THR A 255 -14.58 -11.17 1.77
N PRO A 256 -14.51 -10.00 1.11
CA PRO A 256 -13.72 -8.85 1.57
C PRO A 256 -13.98 -8.44 3.03
N GLU A 257 -15.24 -8.45 3.45
CA GLU A 257 -15.68 -8.12 4.81
C GLU A 257 -15.19 -9.16 5.83
N GLU A 258 -15.28 -10.45 5.49
CA GLU A 258 -14.78 -11.52 6.35
C GLU A 258 -13.25 -11.43 6.51
N HIS A 259 -12.53 -11.16 5.43
CA HIS A 259 -11.07 -10.99 5.44
C HIS A 259 -10.65 -9.83 6.37
N MET A 260 -11.31 -8.66 6.25
CA MET A 260 -11.05 -7.52 7.12
C MET A 260 -11.41 -7.82 8.57
N ALA A 261 -12.57 -8.42 8.83
CA ALA A 261 -13.01 -8.75 10.18
C ALA A 261 -12.03 -9.73 10.86
N TYR A 262 -11.56 -10.75 10.15
CA TYR A 262 -10.58 -11.69 10.69
C TYR A 262 -9.26 -11.00 11.03
N ILE A 263 -8.72 -10.17 10.14
CA ILE A 263 -7.46 -9.46 10.39
C ILE A 263 -7.62 -8.45 11.54
N TRP A 264 -8.78 -7.81 11.65
CA TRP A 264 -9.08 -6.98 12.81
C TRP A 264 -9.05 -7.77 14.11
N ASP A 265 -9.82 -8.87 14.18
CA ASP A 265 -10.03 -9.62 15.42
C ASP A 265 -8.76 -10.31 15.92
N TYR A 266 -7.95 -10.86 15.02
CA TYR A 266 -6.77 -11.66 15.40
C TYR A 266 -5.46 -10.87 15.41
N PHE A 267 -5.35 -9.78 14.64
CA PHE A 267 -4.11 -9.02 14.52
C PHE A 267 -4.26 -7.60 15.06
N ILE A 268 -5.11 -6.76 14.47
CA ILE A 268 -5.15 -5.32 14.77
C ILE A 268 -5.68 -5.05 16.19
N SER A 269 -6.74 -5.74 16.61
CA SER A 269 -7.37 -5.57 17.93
C SER A 269 -6.39 -5.91 19.05
N LYS A 270 -5.51 -6.89 18.83
CA LYS A 270 -4.54 -7.41 19.79
C LYS A 270 -3.28 -6.55 19.93
N THR A 271 -3.03 -5.64 18.99
CA THR A 271 -1.90 -4.71 19.11
C THR A 271 -2.04 -3.82 20.34
N GLU A 272 -0.94 -3.58 21.05
CA GLU A 272 -0.92 -2.63 22.17
C GLU A 272 -1.04 -1.17 21.70
N SER A 273 -0.77 -0.92 20.42
CA SER A 273 -0.87 0.40 19.79
C SER A 273 -2.32 0.91 19.79
N LYS A 274 -2.48 2.20 20.13
CA LYS A 274 -3.78 2.90 20.21
C LYS A 274 -4.04 3.82 19.00
N ASP A 275 -3.17 3.79 18.00
CA ASP A 275 -3.20 4.72 16.86
C ASP A 275 -3.16 3.96 15.53
N VAL A 276 -4.34 3.63 15.02
CA VAL A 276 -4.53 3.00 13.71
C VAL A 276 -5.05 4.04 12.71
N ALA A 277 -4.51 4.05 11.49
CA ALA A 277 -5.02 4.80 10.36
C ALA A 277 -5.36 3.87 9.21
N PHE A 278 -6.36 4.27 8.42
CA PHE A 278 -6.78 3.56 7.23
C PHE A 278 -6.61 4.43 5.98
N ILE A 279 -6.11 3.85 4.90
CA ILE A 279 -6.24 4.39 3.54
C ILE A 279 -7.02 3.38 2.73
N VAL A 280 -8.13 3.83 2.17
CA VAL A 280 -9.19 2.97 1.67
C VAL A 280 -9.63 3.47 0.31
N HIS A 281 -9.66 2.59 -0.70
CA HIS A 281 -10.03 2.94 -2.08
C HIS A 281 -11.26 2.15 -2.55
N GLY A 282 -12.19 2.81 -3.26
CA GLY A 282 -13.34 2.17 -3.90
C GLY A 282 -14.25 1.41 -2.92
N TYR A 283 -14.54 0.15 -3.27
CA TYR A 283 -15.31 -0.82 -2.48
C TYR A 283 -14.71 -1.07 -1.10
N GLY A 284 -13.39 -0.87 -0.92
CA GLY A 284 -12.76 -0.97 0.39
C GLY A 284 -13.44 -0.11 1.45
N GLY A 285 -14.10 0.99 1.07
CA GLY A 285 -14.86 1.81 2.01
C GLY A 285 -16.11 1.12 2.54
N LEU A 286 -16.78 0.28 1.73
CA LEU A 286 -17.87 -0.56 2.21
C LEU A 286 -17.38 -1.56 3.25
N VAL A 287 -16.24 -2.20 2.98
CA VAL A 287 -15.58 -3.13 3.89
C VAL A 287 -15.21 -2.45 5.21
N PHE A 288 -14.68 -1.22 5.14
CA PHE A 288 -14.38 -0.43 6.34
C PHE A 288 -15.64 -0.05 7.13
N MET A 289 -16.73 0.35 6.46
CA MET A 289 -17.97 0.69 7.13
C MET A 289 -18.61 -0.54 7.80
N ASP A 290 -18.57 -1.71 7.16
CA ASP A 290 -19.02 -2.97 7.77
C ASP A 290 -18.23 -3.29 9.05
N LEU A 291 -16.89 -3.16 9.00
CA LEU A 291 -16.04 -3.29 10.18
C LEU A 291 -16.44 -2.30 11.29
N LEU A 292 -16.64 -1.02 10.94
CA LEU A 292 -17.02 0.02 11.89
C LEU A 292 -18.36 -0.28 12.56
N VAL A 293 -19.34 -0.84 11.84
CA VAL A 293 -20.63 -1.23 12.42
C VAL A 293 -20.47 -2.46 13.33
N ARG A 294 -19.74 -3.49 12.88
CA ARG A 294 -19.60 -4.76 13.62
C ARG A 294 -18.66 -4.70 14.83
N ARG A 295 -17.70 -3.77 14.83
CA ARG A 295 -16.67 -3.61 15.89
C ARG A 295 -16.61 -2.17 16.42
N LYS A 296 -17.78 -1.51 16.44
CA LYS A 296 -17.96 -0.07 16.77
C LYS A 296 -17.00 0.47 17.83
N TRP A 297 -17.05 -0.07 19.05
CA TRP A 297 -16.27 0.48 20.16
C TRP A 297 -14.77 0.30 19.98
N GLU A 298 -14.33 -0.86 19.49
CA GLU A 298 -12.93 -1.15 19.28
C GLU A 298 -12.33 -0.25 18.19
N VAL A 299 -13.05 -0.10 17.07
CA VAL A 299 -12.66 0.73 15.94
C VAL A 299 -12.61 2.20 16.36
N MET A 300 -13.67 2.70 17.00
CA MET A 300 -13.72 4.11 17.44
C MET A 300 -12.62 4.47 18.45
N ASN A 301 -12.16 3.49 19.25
CA ASN A 301 -11.11 3.71 20.25
C ASN A 301 -9.68 3.62 19.67
N LYS A 302 -9.45 2.76 18.67
CA LYS A 302 -8.12 2.53 18.09
C LYS A 302 -7.84 3.37 16.84
N VAL A 303 -8.85 3.62 16.02
CA VAL A 303 -8.68 4.34 14.75
C VAL A 303 -8.70 5.84 15.00
N TYR A 304 -7.66 6.56 14.56
CA TYR A 304 -7.59 8.01 14.70
C TYR A 304 -7.89 8.77 13.40
N ALA A 305 -7.73 8.13 12.24
CA ALA A 305 -8.01 8.74 10.95
C ALA A 305 -8.28 7.71 9.86
N VAL A 306 -9.17 8.05 8.94
CA VAL A 306 -9.52 7.25 7.76
C VAL A 306 -9.50 8.17 6.55
N ALA A 307 -8.72 7.81 5.54
CA ALA A 307 -8.71 8.45 4.24
C ALA A 307 -9.45 7.57 3.24
N LEU A 308 -10.62 8.03 2.78
CA LEU A 308 -11.43 7.38 1.77
C LEU A 308 -11.05 7.98 0.41
N ILE A 309 -10.78 7.14 -0.57
CA ILE A 309 -10.44 7.53 -1.93
C ILE A 309 -11.53 6.98 -2.83
N ASP A 310 -12.26 7.88 -3.48
CA ASP A 310 -13.30 7.62 -4.47
C ASP A 310 -14.13 6.38 -4.14
N SER A 311 -14.76 6.40 -2.97
CA SER A 311 -15.30 5.19 -2.35
C SER A 311 -16.80 5.01 -2.59
N ASP A 312 -17.24 3.77 -2.79
CA ASP A 312 -18.64 3.42 -3.07
C ASP A 312 -19.57 3.47 -1.84
N HIS A 313 -19.07 3.89 -0.69
CA HIS A 313 -19.83 3.85 0.55
C HIS A 313 -20.97 4.88 0.62
N HIS A 314 -22.04 4.49 1.31
CA HIS A 314 -23.24 5.28 1.50
C HIS A 314 -23.55 5.35 2.98
N VAL A 315 -23.02 6.37 3.67
CA VAL A 315 -23.12 6.51 5.12
C VAL A 315 -24.55 6.27 5.67
N GLY A 316 -25.58 6.83 5.05
CA GLY A 316 -26.98 6.62 5.46
C GLY A 316 -27.51 5.18 5.32
N HIS A 317 -27.07 4.44 4.30
CA HIS A 317 -27.49 3.04 4.10
C HIS A 317 -26.73 2.07 5.02
N GLN A 318 -25.45 2.36 5.29
CA GLN A 318 -24.55 1.43 5.99
C GLN A 318 -24.62 1.61 7.51
N LEU A 319 -24.73 2.86 7.98
CA LEU A 319 -24.69 3.18 9.41
C LEU A 319 -26.07 3.45 10.01
N GLY A 320 -27.10 3.54 9.16
CA GLY A 320 -28.45 3.89 9.58
C GLY A 320 -28.50 5.25 10.27
N SER A 321 -29.24 5.33 11.37
CA SER A 321 -29.44 6.57 12.15
C SER A 321 -28.59 6.64 13.43
N ASP A 322 -27.47 5.91 13.49
CA ASP A 322 -26.60 5.92 14.67
C ASP A 322 -25.84 7.25 14.77
N VAL A 323 -26.35 8.13 15.62
CA VAL A 323 -25.82 9.49 15.85
C VAL A 323 -24.34 9.46 16.27
N GLN A 324 -23.90 8.45 17.01
CA GLN A 324 -22.51 8.37 17.48
C GLN A 324 -21.55 7.99 16.35
N LEU A 325 -21.94 7.04 15.50
CA LEU A 325 -21.14 6.66 14.33
C LEU A 325 -21.03 7.82 13.34
N LEU A 326 -22.15 8.50 13.07
CA LEU A 326 -22.18 9.68 12.20
C LEU A 326 -21.28 10.80 12.72
N ALA A 327 -21.33 11.09 14.03
CA ALA A 327 -20.44 12.06 14.65
C ALA A 327 -18.98 11.63 14.56
N TRP A 328 -18.69 10.34 14.77
CA TRP A 328 -17.31 9.84 14.71
C TRP A 328 -16.72 9.95 13.31
N ILE A 329 -17.43 9.53 12.28
CA ILE A 329 -16.98 9.62 10.88
C ILE A 329 -16.73 11.06 10.48
N LYS A 330 -17.62 11.99 10.88
CA LYS A 330 -17.43 13.41 10.62
C LYS A 330 -16.10 13.97 11.12
N HIS A 331 -15.58 13.40 12.21
CA HIS A 331 -14.34 13.85 12.83
C HIS A 331 -13.09 13.06 12.41
N HIS A 332 -13.23 11.80 12.00
CA HIS A 332 -12.09 10.90 11.74
C HIS A 332 -11.94 10.54 10.25
N CYS A 333 -12.95 10.76 9.42
CA CYS A 333 -12.92 10.43 8.00
C CYS A 333 -12.78 11.69 7.13
N ARG A 334 -12.03 11.55 6.05
CA ARG A 334 -11.98 12.52 4.94
C ARG A 334 -11.97 11.77 3.63
N GLU A 335 -12.71 12.28 2.65
CA GLU A 335 -12.83 11.62 1.35
C GLU A 335 -12.24 12.46 0.22
N TRP A 336 -11.47 11.80 -0.65
CA TRP A 336 -10.93 12.32 -1.90
C TRP A 336 -11.68 11.68 -3.06
N VAL A 337 -12.59 12.42 -3.69
CA VAL A 337 -13.39 11.94 -4.83
C VAL A 337 -12.78 12.37 -6.15
N THR A 338 -13.03 11.60 -7.20
CA THR A 338 -12.73 12.02 -8.57
C THR A 338 -13.48 13.31 -8.91
N SER A 339 -12.75 14.28 -9.48
CA SER A 339 -13.31 15.60 -9.79
C SER A 339 -12.40 16.37 -10.75
N PRO A 340 -12.95 17.19 -11.65
CA PRO A 340 -12.16 18.11 -12.48
C PRO A 340 -11.53 19.25 -11.66
N LYS A 341 -11.90 19.41 -10.39
CA LYS A 341 -11.34 20.46 -9.53
C LYS A 341 -9.89 20.12 -9.14
N PRO A 342 -9.05 21.14 -8.87
CA PRO A 342 -7.72 20.90 -8.31
C PRO A 342 -7.76 20.12 -6.99
N LEU A 343 -6.70 19.36 -6.73
CA LEU A 343 -6.51 18.60 -5.48
C LEU A 343 -6.86 19.44 -4.24
N ASP A 344 -7.53 18.80 -3.27
CA ASP A 344 -7.98 19.38 -1.99
C ASP A 344 -9.07 20.46 -2.07
N LYS A 345 -9.56 20.83 -3.26
CA LYS A 345 -10.71 21.73 -3.37
C LYS A 345 -11.99 21.00 -2.95
N PRO A 346 -12.91 21.66 -2.23
CA PRO A 346 -14.17 21.05 -1.85
C PRO A 346 -14.94 20.50 -3.07
N ALA A 347 -15.23 19.21 -3.06
CA ALA A 347 -16.13 18.59 -4.01
C ALA A 347 -17.54 18.70 -3.42
N ALA A 348 -18.43 19.39 -4.12
CA ALA A 348 -19.78 19.63 -3.64
C ALA A 348 -20.69 18.55 -4.20
N THR A 349 -21.05 17.57 -3.38
CA THR A 349 -22.16 16.67 -3.69
C THR A 349 -23.38 17.20 -2.93
N VAL A 350 -24.41 17.60 -3.66
CA VAL A 350 -25.62 18.31 -3.17
C VAL A 350 -26.39 17.55 -2.08
N LEU A 351 -26.02 16.30 -1.77
CA LEU A 351 -26.77 15.39 -0.89
C LEU A 351 -26.02 14.84 0.34
N LYS A 352 -24.70 15.05 0.53
CA LYS A 352 -23.95 14.43 1.64
C LYS A 352 -23.23 15.48 2.49
N LYS A 353 -23.89 15.99 3.53
CA LYS A 353 -23.37 16.99 4.48
C LYS A 353 -22.78 16.34 5.75
N GLU A 354 -22.16 15.18 5.60
CA GLU A 354 -21.86 14.30 6.73
C GLU A 354 -20.39 14.32 7.16
N PHE A 355 -19.43 14.46 6.22
CA PHE A 355 -17.99 14.56 6.51
C PHE A 355 -17.25 15.30 5.36
N PRO A 356 -15.99 15.76 5.57
CA PRO A 356 -15.29 16.57 4.58
C PRO A 356 -14.95 15.79 3.29
N ILE A 357 -15.46 16.26 2.15
CA ILE A 357 -15.19 15.71 0.82
C ILE A 357 -14.38 16.73 0.00
N VAL A 358 -13.28 16.27 -0.60
CA VAL A 358 -12.40 17.07 -1.45
C VAL A 358 -12.06 16.36 -2.75
N SER A 359 -11.59 17.11 -3.74
CA SER A 359 -11.10 16.55 -5.00
C SER A 359 -9.81 15.76 -4.78
N ALA A 360 -9.70 14.60 -5.42
CA ALA A 360 -8.48 13.81 -5.60
C ALA A 360 -7.50 14.41 -6.63
N GLY A 361 -7.91 15.45 -7.36
CA GLY A 361 -7.09 16.12 -8.38
C GLY A 361 -7.06 15.40 -9.74
N THR A 362 -7.97 14.45 -9.95
CA THR A 362 -8.11 13.68 -11.19
C THR A 362 -9.57 13.26 -11.39
N GLU A 363 -9.97 13.04 -12.63
CA GLU A 363 -11.26 12.45 -13.00
C GLU A 363 -11.15 10.92 -13.18
N GLU A 364 -9.93 10.39 -13.17
CA GLU A 364 -9.70 8.96 -13.35
C GLU A 364 -9.67 8.22 -12.00
N HIS A 365 -10.66 7.34 -11.79
CA HIS A 365 -10.77 6.50 -10.58
C HIS A 365 -9.47 5.74 -10.27
N ASN A 366 -8.85 5.15 -11.29
CA ASN A 366 -7.63 4.36 -11.19
C ASN A 366 -6.41 5.18 -10.74
N LEU A 367 -6.41 6.49 -10.97
CA LEU A 367 -5.31 7.40 -10.61
C LEU A 367 -5.58 8.19 -9.33
N ALA A 368 -6.80 8.13 -8.78
CA ALA A 368 -7.17 8.85 -7.57
C ALA A 368 -6.24 8.52 -6.38
N PRO A 369 -5.83 7.25 -6.13
CA PRO A 369 -4.93 6.94 -5.02
C PRO A 369 -3.56 7.60 -5.13
N SER A 370 -2.93 7.57 -6.30
CA SER A 370 -1.61 8.17 -6.51
C SER A 370 -1.67 9.69 -6.56
N SER A 371 -2.71 10.26 -7.18
CA SER A 371 -2.90 11.71 -7.30
C SER A 371 -3.13 12.39 -5.95
N SER A 372 -3.82 11.72 -5.02
CA SER A 372 -4.18 12.27 -3.70
C SER A 372 -3.19 11.91 -2.58
N LEU A 373 -2.21 11.04 -2.84
CA LEU A 373 -1.36 10.41 -1.83
C LEU A 373 -0.67 11.41 -0.88
N GLN A 374 -0.06 12.45 -1.44
CA GLN A 374 0.63 13.48 -0.63
C GLN A 374 -0.34 14.23 0.29
N SER A 375 -1.54 14.54 -0.19
CA SER A 375 -2.56 15.19 0.63
C SER A 375 -3.07 14.28 1.75
N ILE A 376 -3.26 13.00 1.46
CA ILE A 376 -3.67 11.99 2.44
C ILE A 376 -2.67 11.94 3.60
N PHE A 377 -1.37 11.81 3.31
CA PHE A 377 -0.35 11.80 4.38
C PHE A 377 -0.30 13.11 5.17
N LYS A 378 -0.53 14.25 4.52
CA LYS A 378 -0.67 15.54 5.20
C LYS A 378 -1.88 15.57 6.13
N TYR A 379 -3.00 14.96 5.73
CA TYR A 379 -4.19 14.79 6.57
C TYR A 379 -3.91 13.88 7.78
N LEU A 380 -3.37 12.68 7.56
CA LEU A 380 -3.04 11.74 8.64
C LEU A 380 -2.12 12.38 9.68
N LYS A 381 -1.06 13.08 9.24
CA LYS A 381 -0.14 13.80 10.12
C LYS A 381 -0.82 14.90 10.93
N LYS A 382 -1.79 15.63 10.34
CA LYS A 382 -2.57 16.65 11.05
C LYS A 382 -3.52 16.03 12.08
N ALA A 383 -4.22 14.96 11.71
CA ALA A 383 -5.14 14.26 12.60
C ALA A 383 -4.42 13.70 13.84
N LEU A 384 -3.25 13.08 13.63
CA LEU A 384 -2.41 12.57 14.72
C LEU A 384 -1.95 13.69 15.67
N LYS A 385 -1.51 14.84 15.13
CA LYS A 385 -1.13 16.01 15.94
C LYS A 385 -2.30 16.51 16.79
N ALA A 386 -3.50 16.63 16.20
CA ALA A 386 -4.69 17.07 16.92
C ALA A 386 -5.05 16.11 18.08
N LYS A 387 -5.01 14.79 17.84
CA LYS A 387 -5.21 13.77 18.89
C LYS A 387 -4.21 13.90 20.03
N THR A 388 -2.93 14.09 19.69
CA THR A 388 -1.85 14.25 20.66
C THR A 388 -2.06 15.48 21.56
N THR A 389 -2.43 16.62 20.96
CA THR A 389 -2.71 17.86 21.70
C THR A 389 -3.88 17.72 22.67
N ILE A 390 -4.97 17.06 22.26
CA ILE A 390 -6.14 16.82 23.13
C ILE A 390 -5.74 15.96 24.34
N ASN A 391 -4.93 14.92 24.13
CA ASN A 391 -4.45 14.06 25.22
C ASN A 391 -3.58 14.84 26.21
N PHE A 392 -2.69 15.72 25.74
CA PHE A 392 -1.88 16.58 26.63
C PHE A 392 -2.73 17.55 27.45
N SER A 393 -3.79 18.15 26.88
CA SER A 393 -4.68 19.06 27.63
C SER A 393 -5.54 18.35 28.70
N ARG A 394 -5.73 17.03 28.60
CA ARG A 394 -6.51 16.24 29.56
C ARG A 394 -5.68 15.70 30.73
N VAL A 395 -4.35 15.86 30.70
CA VAL A 395 -3.50 15.54 31.85
C VAL A 395 -3.61 16.68 32.87
N PRO A 396 -4.09 16.45 34.10
CA PRO A 396 -4.20 17.50 35.09
C PRO A 396 -2.81 18.05 35.42
N VAL A 397 -2.61 19.34 35.18
CA VAL A 397 -1.40 20.05 35.59
C VAL A 397 -1.40 20.08 37.12
N VAL A 398 -0.55 19.26 37.74
CA VAL A 398 -0.32 19.33 39.19
C VAL A 398 0.45 20.61 39.48
N THR A 399 -0.28 21.70 39.76
CA THR A 399 0.32 22.93 40.29
C THR A 399 0.75 22.67 41.73
N ARG A 400 2.06 22.57 41.96
CA ARG A 400 2.66 22.42 43.28
C ARG A 400 2.63 23.78 44.00
N SER A 401 1.46 24.20 44.49
CA SER A 401 1.39 25.37 45.39
C SER A 401 1.89 24.94 46.77
N SER A 402 3.10 25.36 47.13
CA SER A 402 3.65 25.14 48.48
C SER A 402 2.91 26.04 49.48
N THR A 403 1.92 25.51 50.19
CA THR A 403 1.45 26.12 51.43
C THR A 403 2.47 25.85 52.53
N LYS A 404 3.42 26.78 52.72
CA LYS A 404 4.13 26.92 54.00
C LYS A 404 3.10 27.35 55.05
N ARG A 405 2.56 26.40 55.81
CA ARG A 405 1.97 26.70 57.11
C ARG A 405 3.13 27.13 58.02
N LYS A 406 3.21 28.43 58.30
CA LYS A 406 3.91 28.94 59.49
C LYS A 406 3.11 28.47 60.70
N GLN A 407 3.68 27.58 61.51
CA GLN A 407 3.30 27.47 62.91
C GLN A 407 4.04 28.58 63.65
N SER A 408 3.27 29.45 64.29
CA SER A 408 3.72 30.48 65.21
C SER A 408 2.79 30.43 66.42
N ALA A 409 3.42 30.55 67.60
CA ALA A 409 2.92 30.40 68.96
C ALA A 409 2.93 28.96 69.49
#